data_AF-A0A9X8WIZ8-F1
#
_entry.id   AF-A0A9X8WIZ8-F1
#
_cell.length_a   1.000
_cell.length_b   1.000
_cell.length_c   1.000
_cell.angle_alpha   90.00
_cell.angle_beta   90.00
_cell.angle_gamma   90.00
#
_symmetry.space_group_name_H-M   'P 1'
#
loop_
_entity.id
_entity.type
_entity.pdbx_description
1 polymer ?
#
loop_
_entity_poly.entity_id
_entity_poly.type
_entity_poly.pdbx_seq_one_letter_code
_entity_poly.pdbx_strand_id
1 'polypeptide(L)'
;MNLRRRLAACLGIIVVCAALNLVSPIVIAQQRTLDPGEYTMLFDGTSPRTRTIALSKAPKSLDAVVTLDGDEVDAFPIDPSTAFPAKGRAGLGPLLPYRPERRTYPLFDSTSGEDVGMDYLGPGSVQGLDTYKYSAALSDGCVRTVDAERRTGRILDEVWDCGADQWVLADATKAAQVSAAGREVAWLRGLQVMSVITRIIAAAAFVAGLVLYARRR
;
A
#
# COMPACT_ATOMS: atom_id res chain seq x y z
N MET A 1 40.82 -2.82 27.34
CA MET A 1 39.57 -2.05 27.56
C MET A 1 38.93 -2.49 28.87
N ASN A 2 38.63 -1.56 29.79
CA ASN A 2 38.17 -1.87 31.15
C ASN A 2 36.79 -2.56 31.16
N LEU A 3 36.53 -3.48 32.11
CA LEU A 3 35.29 -4.28 32.15
C LEU A 3 34.02 -3.43 32.21
N ARG A 4 34.03 -2.32 32.97
CA ARG A 4 32.94 -1.34 33.01
C ARG A 4 32.65 -0.74 31.63
N ARG A 5 33.68 -0.43 30.83
CA ARG A 5 33.51 0.07 29.45
C ARG A 5 32.90 -0.99 28.53
N ARG A 6 33.26 -2.27 28.71
CA ARG A 6 32.69 -3.39 27.91
C ARG A 6 31.20 -3.61 28.21
N LEU A 7 30.81 -3.60 29.48
CA LEU A 7 29.40 -3.70 29.89
C LEU A 7 28.58 -2.48 29.44
N ALA A 8 29.14 -1.28 29.55
CA ALA A 8 28.50 -0.05 29.05
C ALA A 8 28.30 -0.08 27.52
N ALA A 9 29.26 -0.62 26.77
CA ALA A 9 29.11 -0.80 25.33
C ALA A 9 28.00 -1.81 24.97
N CYS A 10 27.92 -2.95 25.69
CA CYS A 10 26.83 -3.92 25.48
C CYS A 10 25.46 -3.30 25.77
N LEU A 11 25.35 -2.56 26.88
CA LEU A 11 24.13 -1.83 27.24
C LEU A 11 23.76 -0.80 26.16
N GLY A 12 24.74 -0.02 25.68
CA GLY A 12 24.54 0.96 24.62
C GLY A 12 24.01 0.33 23.33
N ILE A 13 24.56 -0.81 22.91
CA ILE A 13 24.08 -1.55 21.72
C ILE A 13 22.63 -2.00 21.92
N ILE A 14 22.29 -2.55 23.08
CA ILE A 14 20.93 -3.00 23.40
C ILE A 14 19.95 -1.83 23.33
N VAL A 15 20.29 -0.69 23.94
CA VAL A 15 19.44 0.52 23.94
C VAL A 15 19.23 1.05 22.53
N VAL A 16 20.28 1.14 21.71
CA VAL A 16 20.18 1.59 20.32
C VAL A 16 19.31 0.64 19.49
N CYS A 17 19.50 -0.68 19.61
CA CYS A 17 18.69 -1.67 18.91
C CYS A 17 17.21 -1.62 19.36
N ALA A 18 16.96 -1.40 20.65
CA ALA A 18 15.60 -1.23 21.17
C ALA A 18 14.94 0.04 20.61
N ALA A 19 15.65 1.17 20.58
CA ALA A 19 15.16 2.42 20.00
C ALA A 19 14.83 2.28 18.51
N LEU A 20 15.70 1.65 17.72
CA LEU A 20 15.45 1.41 16.29
C LEU A 20 14.22 0.53 16.06
N ASN A 21 14.02 -0.51 16.88
CA ASN A 21 12.83 -1.35 16.80
C ASN A 21 11.55 -0.60 17.23
N LEU A 22 11.66 0.39 18.11
CA LEU A 22 10.53 1.22 18.54
C LEU A 22 10.13 2.24 17.46
N VAL A 23 11.11 2.81 16.74
CA VAL A 23 10.86 3.83 15.71
C VAL A 23 10.44 3.23 14.37
N SER A 24 10.89 2.01 14.04
CA SER A 24 10.59 1.37 12.75
C SER A 24 9.08 1.30 12.42
N PRO A 25 8.17 0.91 13.34
CA PRO A 25 6.73 0.91 13.07
C PRO A 25 6.17 2.29 12.70
N ILE A 26 6.70 3.38 13.28
CA ILE A 26 6.25 4.75 13.01
C ILE A 26 6.63 5.15 11.59
N VAL A 27 7.87 4.88 11.18
CA VAL A 27 8.35 5.14 9.82
C VAL A 27 7.55 4.32 8.79
N ILE A 28 7.26 3.05 9.10
CA ILE A 28 6.41 2.21 8.26
C ILE A 28 4.99 2.78 8.19
N ALA A 29 4.43 3.27 9.29
CA ALA A 29 3.09 3.85 9.31
C ALA A 29 3.01 5.13 8.46
N GLN A 30 4.02 6.01 8.51
CA GLN A 30 4.08 7.20 7.67
C GLN A 30 4.09 6.86 6.17
N GLN A 31 4.81 5.79 5.78
CA GLN A 31 4.82 5.31 4.38
C GLN A 31 3.46 4.80 3.89
N ARG A 32 2.53 4.46 4.79
CA ARG A 32 1.19 3.97 4.43
C ARG A 32 0.22 5.09 4.07
N THR A 33 0.62 6.33 4.35
CA THR A 33 -0.25 7.48 4.22
C THR A 33 -0.31 7.87 2.76
N LEU A 34 -1.50 7.96 2.19
CA LEU A 34 -1.69 8.61 0.90
C LEU A 34 -1.24 10.08 1.02
N ASP A 35 -0.50 10.54 0.03
CA ASP A 35 -0.08 11.93 -0.04
C ASP A 35 -1.14 12.76 -0.80
N PRO A 36 -1.38 14.02 -0.41
CA PRO A 36 -2.16 14.93 -1.22
C PRO A 36 -1.47 15.16 -2.58
N GLY A 37 -2.26 15.26 -3.63
CA GLY A 37 -1.77 15.44 -4.99
C GLY A 37 -2.73 14.86 -6.02
N GLU A 38 -2.37 15.00 -7.29
CA GLU A 38 -3.12 14.42 -8.40
C GLU A 38 -2.43 13.15 -8.90
N TYR A 39 -3.23 12.10 -9.08
CA TYR A 39 -2.79 10.82 -9.57
C TYR A 39 -3.57 10.47 -10.83
N THR A 40 -2.89 10.50 -11.98
CA THR A 40 -3.50 10.20 -13.27
C THR A 40 -3.10 8.82 -13.77
N MET A 41 -4.09 8.08 -14.28
CA MET A 41 -3.94 6.80 -14.93
C MET A 41 -4.49 6.89 -16.36
N LEU A 42 -3.69 6.41 -17.31
CA LEU A 42 -4.06 6.37 -18.73
C LEU A 42 -4.43 4.94 -19.10
N PHE A 43 -5.42 4.81 -19.97
CA PHE A 43 -5.91 3.53 -20.46
C PHE A 43 -5.93 3.53 -21.99
N ASP A 44 -5.34 2.50 -22.58
CA ASP A 44 -5.36 2.22 -24.01
C ASP A 44 -6.61 1.41 -24.36
N GLY A 45 -7.27 1.75 -25.47
CA GLY A 45 -8.49 1.11 -25.95
C GLY A 45 -8.95 1.72 -27.27
N THR A 46 -10.17 1.40 -27.72
CA THR A 46 -10.76 1.95 -28.97
C THR A 46 -10.72 3.49 -28.97
N SER A 47 -10.97 4.09 -27.81
CA SER A 47 -10.70 5.49 -27.49
C SER A 47 -9.88 5.56 -26.20
N PRO A 48 -8.73 6.25 -26.16
CA PRO A 48 -7.96 6.37 -24.91
C PRO A 48 -8.79 7.01 -23.80
N ARG A 49 -8.67 6.48 -22.58
CA ARG A 49 -9.34 7.02 -21.39
C ARG A 49 -8.35 7.51 -20.36
N THR A 50 -8.77 8.50 -19.57
CA THR A 50 -7.98 9.08 -18.50
C THR A 50 -8.77 9.07 -17.22
N ARG A 51 -8.23 8.47 -16.16
CA ARG A 51 -8.75 8.61 -14.80
C ARG A 51 -7.81 9.43 -13.96
N THR A 52 -8.32 10.47 -13.31
CA THR A 52 -7.55 11.28 -12.36
C THR A 52 -8.17 11.19 -10.98
N ILE A 53 -7.33 11.07 -9.96
CA ILE A 53 -7.71 11.10 -8.55
C ILE A 53 -6.99 12.30 -7.93
N ALA A 54 -7.75 13.33 -7.56
CA ALA A 54 -7.23 14.48 -6.84
C ALA A 54 -7.45 14.27 -5.34
N LEU A 55 -6.36 14.20 -4.57
CA LEU A 55 -6.37 14.09 -3.12
C LEU A 55 -6.00 15.44 -2.50
N SER A 56 -6.91 16.01 -1.72
CA SER A 56 -6.70 17.27 -1.01
C SER A 56 -6.75 17.09 0.51
N LYS A 57 -6.06 17.96 1.26
CA LYS A 57 -6.00 17.83 2.73
C LYS A 57 -7.31 18.28 3.37
N ALA A 58 -7.85 17.44 4.25
CA ALA A 58 -8.96 17.74 5.14
C ALA A 58 -8.60 17.45 6.61
N PRO A 59 -9.37 17.94 7.59
CA PRO A 59 -9.10 17.68 9.00
C PRO A 59 -9.17 16.17 9.33
N LYS A 60 -8.00 15.53 9.52
CA LYS A 60 -7.84 14.09 9.82
C LYS A 60 -8.27 13.14 8.68
N SER A 61 -8.45 13.64 7.46
CA SER A 61 -8.78 12.86 6.27
C SER A 61 -8.11 13.46 5.02
N LEU A 62 -8.26 12.79 3.88
CA LEU A 62 -8.08 13.43 2.57
C LEU A 62 -9.42 13.45 1.86
N ASP A 63 -9.71 14.51 1.13
CA ASP A 63 -10.85 14.52 0.21
C ASP A 63 -10.35 14.05 -1.14
N ALA A 64 -10.95 12.96 -1.64
CA ALA A 64 -10.69 12.39 -2.93
C ALA A 64 -11.77 12.85 -3.92
N VAL A 65 -11.35 13.37 -5.06
CA VAL A 65 -12.22 13.63 -6.22
C VAL A 65 -11.73 12.76 -7.37
N VAL A 66 -12.63 11.99 -7.94
CA VAL A 66 -12.35 11.06 -9.04
C VAL A 66 -12.98 11.61 -10.29
N THR A 67 -12.14 11.84 -11.30
CA THR A 67 -12.59 12.23 -12.63
C THR A 67 -12.26 11.15 -13.64
N LEU A 68 -13.20 10.91 -14.56
CA LEU A 68 -13.03 10.05 -15.71
C LEU A 68 -13.25 10.88 -16.97
N ASP A 69 -12.25 10.93 -17.85
CA ASP A 69 -12.27 11.70 -19.10
C ASP A 69 -12.60 13.19 -18.92
N GLY A 70 -12.32 13.73 -17.73
CA GLY A 70 -12.55 15.13 -17.36
C GLY A 70 -13.82 15.37 -16.54
N ASP A 71 -14.73 14.41 -16.50
CA ASP A 71 -15.98 14.50 -15.75
C ASP A 71 -15.81 13.95 -14.33
N GLU A 72 -16.32 14.68 -13.33
CA GLU A 72 -16.37 14.19 -11.95
C GLU A 72 -17.38 13.04 -11.86
N VAL A 73 -16.88 11.85 -11.54
CA VAL A 73 -17.71 10.65 -11.38
C VAL A 73 -17.91 10.30 -9.91
N ASP A 74 -17.06 10.83 -9.02
CA ASP A 74 -17.15 10.54 -7.60
C ASP A 74 -16.35 11.53 -6.72
N ALA A 75 -16.81 11.77 -5.50
CA ALA A 75 -16.09 12.55 -4.48
C ALA A 75 -16.35 12.03 -3.06
N PHE A 76 -15.29 11.79 -2.27
CA PHE A 76 -15.42 11.32 -0.89
C PHE A 76 -14.20 11.59 -0.01
N PRO A 77 -14.42 11.74 1.31
CA PRO A 77 -13.33 11.69 2.28
C PRO A 77 -12.79 10.27 2.44
N ILE A 78 -11.47 10.13 2.54
CA ILE A 78 -10.75 8.88 2.83
C ILE A 78 -9.89 9.00 4.09
N ASP A 79 -9.75 7.89 4.81
CA ASP A 79 -8.71 7.74 5.83
C ASP A 79 -7.36 7.55 5.11
N PRO A 80 -6.42 8.50 5.26
CA PRO A 80 -5.17 8.48 4.50
C PRO A 80 -4.30 7.28 4.85
N SER A 81 -4.46 6.68 6.03
CA SER A 81 -3.67 5.53 6.49
C SER A 81 -4.18 4.18 5.98
N THR A 82 -5.42 4.14 5.48
CA THR A 82 -6.06 2.88 5.06
C THR A 82 -6.62 2.90 3.65
N ALA A 83 -6.71 4.07 3.00
CA ALA A 83 -7.38 4.29 1.71
C ALA A 83 -8.87 3.91 1.68
N PHE A 84 -9.50 3.63 2.84
CA PHE A 84 -10.94 3.45 2.93
C PHE A 84 -11.66 4.80 2.99
N PRO A 85 -12.89 4.90 2.46
CA PRO A 85 -13.75 6.03 2.75
C PRO A 85 -13.95 6.23 4.25
N ALA A 86 -14.19 7.48 4.63
CA ALA A 86 -14.62 7.78 5.99
C ALA A 86 -15.94 7.07 6.34
N LYS A 87 -16.22 6.94 7.64
CA LYS A 87 -17.44 6.30 8.15
C LYS A 87 -18.69 6.90 7.50
N GLY A 88 -19.58 6.02 7.02
CA GLY A 88 -20.88 6.40 6.44
C GLY A 88 -20.97 6.26 4.92
N ARG A 89 -19.88 5.85 4.26
CA ARG A 89 -19.86 5.52 2.84
C ARG A 89 -19.36 4.08 2.63
N ALA A 90 -20.04 3.32 1.77
CA ALA A 90 -19.49 2.07 1.25
C ALA A 90 -18.69 2.39 -0.03
N GLY A 91 -17.63 1.61 -0.29
CA GLY A 91 -16.89 1.66 -1.56
C GLY A 91 -15.40 1.98 -1.48
N LEU A 92 -14.53 1.04 -1.82
CA LEU A 92 -13.21 1.31 -2.38
C LEU A 92 -13.42 1.83 -3.79
N GLY A 93 -13.36 3.16 -3.99
CA GLY A 93 -13.47 3.77 -5.32
C GLY A 93 -12.33 3.34 -6.27
N PRO A 94 -11.51 4.25 -6.81
CA PRO A 94 -10.38 3.85 -7.64
C PRO A 94 -9.15 3.39 -6.83
N LEU A 95 -9.25 3.28 -5.51
CA LEU A 95 -8.14 2.94 -4.60
C LEU A 95 -8.47 1.67 -3.80
N LEU A 96 -7.46 0.85 -3.54
CA LEU A 96 -7.56 -0.31 -2.65
C LEU A 96 -6.82 -0.05 -1.33
N PRO A 97 -7.18 -0.75 -0.24
CA PRO A 97 -6.58 -0.51 1.04
C PRO A 97 -5.14 -0.99 1.06
N TYR A 98 -4.35 -0.34 1.92
CA TYR A 98 -3.01 -0.81 2.20
C TYR A 98 -3.07 -2.25 2.75
N ARG A 99 -2.32 -3.16 2.14
CA ARG A 99 -2.43 -4.62 2.35
C ARG A 99 -3.85 -5.13 2.12
N PRO A 100 -4.29 -5.16 0.86
CA PRO A 100 -5.60 -5.68 0.55
C PRO A 100 -5.68 -7.16 0.95
N GLU A 101 -6.86 -7.58 1.38
CA GLU A 101 -7.17 -8.88 1.93
C GLU A 101 -7.93 -9.72 0.92
N ARG A 102 -7.96 -11.04 1.13
CA ARG A 102 -8.65 -11.98 0.25
C ARG A 102 -10.15 -11.99 0.52
N ARG A 103 -10.81 -10.85 0.29
CA ARG A 103 -12.24 -10.66 0.50
C ARG A 103 -12.83 -9.71 -0.53
N THR A 104 -14.16 -9.72 -0.61
CA THR A 104 -14.91 -8.73 -1.38
C THR A 104 -14.81 -7.37 -0.71
N TYR A 105 -14.67 -6.35 -1.54
CA TYR A 105 -14.77 -4.96 -1.15
C TYR A 105 -15.93 -4.29 -1.87
N PRO A 106 -16.61 -3.33 -1.25
CA PRO A 106 -17.55 -2.49 -2.01
C PRO A 106 -16.76 -1.66 -3.03
N LEU A 107 -17.33 -1.39 -4.20
CA LEU A 107 -16.83 -0.47 -5.22
C LEU A 107 -18.00 0.40 -5.65
N PHE A 108 -17.81 1.72 -5.65
CA PHE A 108 -18.85 2.64 -6.14
C PHE A 108 -18.97 2.53 -7.66
N ASP A 109 -20.16 2.20 -8.14
CA ASP A 109 -20.51 2.20 -9.56
C ASP A 109 -21.17 3.54 -9.91
N SER A 110 -20.42 4.39 -10.62
CA SER A 110 -20.89 5.74 -11.00
C SER A 110 -22.08 5.73 -11.96
N THR A 111 -22.31 4.62 -12.68
CA THR A 111 -23.43 4.53 -13.63
C THR A 111 -24.76 4.31 -12.91
N SER A 112 -24.78 3.44 -11.90
CA SER A 112 -25.97 3.18 -11.09
C SER A 112 -26.12 4.12 -9.89
N GLY A 113 -25.00 4.69 -9.42
CA GLY A 113 -24.94 5.43 -8.15
C GLY A 113 -24.98 4.52 -6.92
N GLU A 114 -24.79 3.21 -7.09
CA GLU A 114 -24.82 2.20 -6.03
C GLU A 114 -23.46 1.52 -5.86
N ASP A 115 -23.25 0.86 -4.72
CA ASP A 115 -22.05 0.07 -4.49
C ASP A 115 -22.22 -1.37 -4.98
N VAL A 116 -21.27 -1.83 -5.79
CA VAL A 116 -21.16 -3.21 -6.26
C VAL A 116 -20.02 -3.96 -5.56
N GLY A 117 -20.05 -5.29 -5.62
CA GLY A 117 -18.99 -6.12 -5.07
C GLY A 117 -17.77 -6.18 -6.00
N MET A 118 -16.61 -5.76 -5.50
CA MET A 118 -15.30 -6.05 -6.08
C MET A 118 -14.72 -7.29 -5.40
N ASP A 119 -14.97 -8.44 -6.02
CA ASP A 119 -14.69 -9.77 -5.50
C ASP A 119 -13.25 -10.19 -5.72
N TYR A 120 -12.68 -10.86 -4.71
CA TYR A 120 -11.35 -11.45 -4.82
C TYR A 120 -11.38 -12.68 -5.73
N LEU A 121 -10.59 -12.66 -6.80
CA LEU A 121 -10.48 -13.75 -7.76
C LEU A 121 -9.33 -14.72 -7.44
N GLY A 122 -8.26 -14.22 -6.84
CA GLY A 122 -7.08 -15.05 -6.58
C GLY A 122 -5.76 -14.29 -6.51
N PRO A 123 -4.65 -14.99 -6.27
CA PRO A 123 -3.32 -14.43 -6.40
C PRO A 123 -2.97 -14.19 -7.88
N GLY A 124 -2.18 -13.15 -8.13
CA GLY A 124 -1.65 -12.83 -9.45
C GLY A 124 -0.18 -12.40 -9.38
N SER A 125 0.37 -12.02 -10.53
CA SER A 125 1.67 -11.36 -10.59
C SER A 125 1.73 -10.38 -11.75
N VAL A 126 2.26 -9.19 -11.49
CA VAL A 126 2.50 -8.16 -12.50
C VAL A 126 3.97 -7.78 -12.44
N GLN A 127 4.70 -8.04 -13.53
CA GLN A 127 6.13 -7.71 -13.68
C GLN A 127 7.00 -8.13 -12.48
N GLY A 128 6.73 -9.32 -11.92
CA GLY A 128 7.50 -9.88 -10.80
C GLY A 128 7.07 -9.42 -9.40
N LEU A 129 6.04 -8.59 -9.29
CA LEU A 129 5.39 -8.25 -8.02
C LEU A 129 4.19 -9.19 -7.78
N ASP A 130 4.03 -9.64 -6.54
CA ASP A 130 2.88 -10.47 -6.15
C ASP A 130 1.64 -9.60 -6.00
N THR A 131 0.56 -9.96 -6.68
CA THR A 131 -0.71 -9.23 -6.64
C THR A 131 -1.86 -10.06 -6.07
N TYR A 132 -2.92 -9.37 -5.67
CA TYR A 132 -4.25 -9.93 -5.54
C TYR A 132 -5.12 -9.36 -6.65
N LYS A 133 -5.81 -10.27 -7.34
CA LYS A 133 -6.70 -9.94 -8.44
C LYS A 133 -8.12 -9.80 -7.92
N TYR A 134 -8.79 -8.73 -8.31
CA TYR A 134 -10.19 -8.48 -7.99
C TYR A 134 -10.98 -8.16 -9.25
N SER A 135 -12.28 -8.42 -9.22
CA SER A 135 -13.19 -8.09 -10.31
C SER A 135 -14.53 -7.58 -9.79
N ALA A 136 -15.09 -6.60 -10.49
CA ALA A 136 -16.41 -6.08 -10.25
C ALA A 136 -17.17 -6.00 -11.57
N ALA A 137 -18.40 -6.51 -11.59
CA ALA A 137 -19.35 -6.25 -12.67
C ALA A 137 -20.10 -4.94 -12.35
N LEU A 138 -20.08 -4.01 -13.29
CA LEU A 138 -20.74 -2.71 -13.22
C LEU A 138 -22.11 -2.77 -13.91
N SER A 139 -23.00 -1.83 -13.57
CA SER A 139 -24.37 -1.78 -14.11
C SER A 139 -24.45 -1.44 -15.60
N ASP A 140 -23.41 -0.83 -16.17
CA ASP A 140 -23.27 -0.58 -17.61
C ASP A 140 -22.88 -1.84 -18.42
N GLY A 141 -22.71 -2.98 -17.76
CA GLY A 141 -22.29 -4.23 -18.38
C GLY A 141 -20.78 -4.37 -18.52
N CYS A 142 -19.99 -3.38 -18.07
CA CYS A 142 -18.54 -3.49 -18.00
C CYS A 142 -18.10 -4.36 -16.82
N VAL A 143 -17.04 -5.13 -17.02
CA VAL A 143 -16.34 -5.86 -15.97
C VAL A 143 -15.00 -5.19 -15.74
N ARG A 144 -14.85 -4.58 -14.57
CA ARG A 144 -13.59 -4.00 -14.12
C ARG A 144 -12.77 -5.06 -13.40
N THR A 145 -11.54 -5.26 -13.84
CA THR A 145 -10.59 -6.20 -13.23
C THR A 145 -9.34 -5.44 -12.82
N VAL A 146 -8.90 -5.61 -11.57
CA VAL A 146 -7.72 -4.92 -11.01
C VAL A 146 -6.75 -5.92 -10.43
N ASP A 147 -5.46 -5.68 -10.66
CA ASP A 147 -4.36 -6.39 -10.00
C ASP A 147 -3.65 -5.43 -9.04
N ALA A 148 -3.74 -5.74 -7.75
CA ALA A 148 -3.24 -4.88 -6.69
C ALA A 148 -2.07 -5.50 -5.96
N GLU A 149 -0.99 -4.74 -5.72
CA GLU A 149 0.16 -5.25 -4.97
C GLU A 149 -0.23 -5.57 -3.53
N ARG A 150 0.16 -6.76 -3.05
CA ARG A 150 -0.33 -7.33 -1.79
C ARG A 150 0.09 -6.59 -0.53
N ARG A 151 1.16 -5.81 -0.57
CA ARG A 151 1.72 -5.10 0.58
C ARG A 151 1.33 -3.64 0.60
N THR A 152 1.11 -3.03 -0.56
CA THR A 152 0.84 -1.59 -0.69
C THR A 152 -0.59 -1.27 -1.09
N GLY A 153 -1.31 -2.22 -1.71
CA GLY A 153 -2.65 -1.97 -2.26
C GLY A 153 -2.64 -1.17 -3.56
N ARG A 154 -1.46 -0.79 -4.08
CA ARG A 154 -1.35 -0.05 -5.33
C ARG A 154 -1.84 -0.91 -6.50
N ILE A 155 -2.74 -0.36 -7.30
CA ILE A 155 -3.19 -0.98 -8.55
C ILE A 155 -2.04 -0.94 -9.55
N LEU A 156 -1.58 -2.10 -9.97
CA LEU A 156 -0.46 -2.27 -10.90
C LEU A 156 -0.95 -2.51 -12.33
N ASP A 157 -2.11 -3.12 -12.46
CA ASP A 157 -2.75 -3.40 -13.74
C ASP A 157 -4.25 -3.28 -13.58
N GLU A 158 -4.92 -2.86 -14.64
CA GLU A 158 -6.37 -2.69 -14.63
C GLU A 158 -6.92 -2.84 -16.04
N VAL A 159 -8.03 -3.55 -16.14
CA VAL A 159 -8.73 -3.85 -17.39
C VAL A 159 -10.21 -3.59 -17.21
N TRP A 160 -10.81 -2.87 -18.14
CA TRP A 160 -12.25 -2.67 -18.25
C TRP A 160 -12.69 -3.41 -19.49
N ASP A 161 -13.44 -4.49 -19.31
CA ASP A 161 -14.01 -5.27 -20.40
C ASP A 161 -15.48 -4.92 -20.53
N CYS A 162 -15.83 -4.19 -21.59
CA CYS A 162 -17.19 -3.70 -21.85
C CYS A 162 -17.79 -4.39 -23.08
N GLY A 163 -17.42 -5.64 -23.33
CA GLY A 163 -17.91 -6.45 -24.45
C GLY A 163 -17.17 -6.15 -25.74
N ALA A 164 -17.66 -5.20 -26.55
CA ALA A 164 -17.03 -4.85 -27.83
C ALA A 164 -15.81 -3.94 -27.65
N ASP A 165 -15.79 -3.17 -26.56
CA ASP A 165 -14.71 -2.26 -26.21
C ASP A 165 -13.96 -2.78 -24.98
N GLN A 166 -12.64 -2.59 -24.99
CA GLN A 166 -11.77 -2.93 -23.88
C GLN A 166 -10.80 -1.78 -23.63
N TRP A 167 -10.64 -1.42 -22.36
CA TRP A 167 -9.63 -0.46 -21.91
C TRP A 167 -8.65 -1.14 -20.97
N VAL A 168 -7.37 -1.07 -21.29
CA VAL A 168 -6.28 -1.66 -20.50
C VAL A 168 -5.38 -0.54 -20.00
N LEU A 169 -4.87 -0.65 -18.77
CA LEU A 169 -3.93 0.32 -18.23
C LEU A 169 -2.72 0.46 -19.15
N ALA A 170 -2.45 1.68 -19.60
CA ALA A 170 -1.41 1.96 -20.58
C ALA A 170 -0.04 1.52 -20.06
N ASP A 171 0.82 0.99 -20.93
CA ASP A 171 2.11 0.40 -20.55
C ASP A 171 3.00 1.38 -19.77
N ALA A 172 2.99 2.66 -20.14
CA ALA A 172 3.74 3.69 -19.44
C ALA A 172 3.23 3.91 -18.00
N THR A 173 1.90 3.96 -17.82
CA THR A 173 1.28 4.07 -16.49
C THR A 173 1.57 2.82 -15.67
N LYS A 174 1.41 1.63 -16.26
CA LYS A 174 1.72 0.35 -15.63
C LYS A 174 3.17 0.28 -15.15
N ALA A 175 4.13 0.63 -16.01
CA ALA A 175 5.55 0.67 -15.64
C ALA A 175 5.85 1.65 -14.50
N ALA A 176 5.20 2.81 -14.49
CA ALA A 176 5.33 3.79 -13.41
C ALA A 176 4.77 3.25 -12.08
N GLN A 177 3.60 2.60 -12.10
CA GLN A 177 2.99 1.98 -10.91
C GLN A 177 3.83 0.84 -10.37
N VAL A 178 4.34 -0.05 -11.24
CA VAL A 178 5.24 -1.15 -10.87
C VAL A 178 6.55 -0.61 -10.27
N SER A 179 7.15 0.41 -10.89
CA SER A 179 8.37 1.05 -10.37
C SER A 179 8.16 1.65 -8.98
N ALA A 180 7.04 2.34 -8.77
CA ALA A 180 6.67 2.91 -7.47
C ALA A 180 6.45 1.81 -6.42
N ALA A 181 5.62 0.80 -6.73
CA ALA A 181 5.39 -0.34 -5.84
C ALA A 181 6.68 -1.10 -5.51
N GLY A 182 7.55 -1.31 -6.50
CA GLY A 182 8.83 -1.98 -6.31
C GLY A 182 9.71 -1.28 -5.28
N ARG A 183 9.82 0.06 -5.35
CA ARG A 183 10.56 0.85 -4.35
C ARG A 183 9.93 0.74 -2.96
N GLU A 184 8.62 0.86 -2.87
CA GLU A 184 7.88 0.75 -1.60
C GLU A 184 8.05 -0.63 -0.95
N VAL A 185 7.94 -1.70 -1.74
CA VAL A 185 8.12 -3.08 -1.28
C VAL A 185 9.57 -3.34 -0.88
N ALA A 186 10.55 -2.86 -1.65
CA ALA A 186 11.96 -3.00 -1.31
C ALA A 186 12.29 -2.31 0.02
N TRP A 187 11.74 -1.12 0.24
CA TRP A 187 11.89 -0.39 1.50
C TRP A 187 11.25 -1.15 2.67
N LEU A 188 10.02 -1.65 2.52
CA LEU A 188 9.35 -2.47 3.53
C LEU A 188 10.15 -3.72 3.89
N ARG A 189 10.72 -4.40 2.88
CA ARG A 189 11.63 -5.54 3.09
C ARG A 189 12.89 -5.12 3.84
N GLY A 190 13.50 -4.01 3.46
CA GLY A 190 14.67 -3.46 4.14
C GLY A 190 14.41 -3.19 5.63
N LEU A 191 13.29 -2.56 5.96
CA LEU A 191 12.89 -2.31 7.34
C LEU A 191 12.61 -3.59 8.12
N GLN A 192 12.00 -4.60 7.50
CA GLN A 192 11.79 -5.91 8.13
C GLN A 192 13.12 -6.61 8.43
N VAL A 193 14.05 -6.62 7.46
CA VAL A 193 15.39 -7.20 7.63
C VAL A 193 16.16 -6.46 8.73
N MET A 194 16.12 -5.13 8.75
CA MET A 194 16.75 -4.32 9.80
C MET A 194 16.17 -4.62 11.19
N SER A 195 14.85 -4.80 11.30
CA SER A 195 14.24 -5.21 12.57
C SER A 195 14.75 -6.58 13.03
N VAL A 196 14.93 -7.55 12.13
CA VAL A 196 15.48 -8.86 12.47
C VAL A 196 16.95 -8.76 12.89
N ILE A 197 17.78 -8.05 12.12
CA ILE A 197 19.21 -7.88 12.40
C ILE A 197 19.42 -7.20 13.76
N THR A 198 18.70 -6.13 14.04
CA THR A 198 18.81 -5.41 15.32
C THR A 198 18.41 -6.28 16.52
N ARG A 199 17.43 -7.17 16.36
CA ARG A 199 17.08 -8.16 17.40
C ARG A 199 18.20 -9.18 17.65
N ILE A 200 18.84 -9.68 16.58
CA ILE A 200 19.96 -10.62 16.68
C ILE A 200 21.15 -9.95 17.38
N ILE A 201 21.49 -8.72 16.99
CA ILE A 201 22.59 -7.95 17.59
C ILE A 201 22.31 -7.69 19.08
N ALA A 202 21.07 -7.30 19.43
CA ALA A 202 20.68 -7.09 20.81
C ALA A 202 20.80 -8.38 21.65
N ALA A 203 20.36 -9.53 21.11
CA ALA A 203 20.48 -10.81 21.79
C ALA A 203 21.95 -11.21 22.01
N ALA A 204 22.81 -11.05 21.00
CA ALA A 204 24.24 -11.33 21.13
C ALA A 204 24.92 -10.41 22.15
N ALA A 205 24.60 -9.11 22.15
CA ALA A 205 25.11 -8.15 23.13
C ALA A 205 24.64 -8.49 24.56
N PHE A 206 23.40 -8.96 24.71
CA PHE A 206 22.86 -9.40 26.00
C PHE A 206 23.59 -10.63 26.53
N VAL A 207 23.77 -11.66 25.70
CA VAL A 207 24.53 -12.88 26.05
C VAL A 207 25.99 -12.54 26.40
N ALA A 208 26.65 -11.71 25.60
CA ALA A 208 28.02 -11.27 25.88
C ALA A 208 28.12 -10.51 27.21
N GLY A 209 27.13 -9.65 27.51
CA GLY A 209 27.00 -8.96 28.79
C GLY A 209 26.86 -9.93 29.97
N LEU A 210 26.00 -10.95 29.85
CA LEU A 210 25.83 -11.99 30.86
C LEU A 210 27.11 -12.79 31.09
N VAL A 211 27.81 -13.21 30.03
CA VAL A 211 29.09 -13.94 30.14
C VAL A 211 30.15 -13.08 30.83
N LEU A 212 30.27 -11.80 30.46
CA LEU A 212 31.20 -10.87 31.09
C LEU A 212 30.88 -10.63 32.56
N TYR A 213 29.60 -10.61 32.93
CA TYR A 213 29.16 -10.51 34.32
C TYR A 213 29.45 -11.78 35.11
N ALA A 214 29.16 -12.95 34.54
CA ALA A 214 29.39 -14.25 35.17
C ALA A 214 30.88 -14.53 35.42
N ARG A 215 31.76 -14.19 34.46
CA ARG A 215 33.23 -14.31 34.59
C ARG A 215 33.86 -13.34 35.61
N ARG A 216 33.05 -12.44 36.19
CA ARG A 216 33.48 -11.49 37.22
C ARG A 216 33.25 -12.02 38.63
N ARG A 217 32.36 -13.01 38.80
CA ARG A 217 32.32 -13.86 39.99
C ARG A 217 33.44 -14.88 39.90
#